data_AF-A0AA38FAR6-F1
#
_entry.id   AF-A0AA38FAR6-F1
#
_cell.length_a   1.000
_cell.length_b   1.000
_cell.length_c   1.000
_cell.angle_alpha   90.00
_cell.angle_beta   90.00
_cell.angle_gamma   90.00
#
_symmetry.space_group_name_H-M   'P 1'
#
loop_
_entity.id
_entity.type
_entity.pdbx_description
1 polymer ?
#
loop_
_entity_poly.entity_id
_entity_poly.type
_entity_poly.pdbx_seq_one_letter_code
_entity_poly.pdbx_strand_id
1 'polypeptide(L)' 'YCRRFVQGYGRIATPLTALLKKDAFRWTDVAKFFDQLKEAMCSTSILATPNFSKAFIVECDALGLRLGAVIM' A
#
# COMPACT_ATOMS: atom_id res chain seq x y z
N TYR A 1 -1.44 1.55 -6.21
CA TYR A 1 -2.02 2.92 -6.26
C TYR A 1 -1.21 3.93 -5.44
N CYS A 2 -0.95 3.67 -4.15
CA CYS A 2 -0.39 4.65 -3.21
C CYS A 2 1.14 4.83 -3.24
N ARG A 3 1.87 4.01 -4.01
CA ARG A 3 3.36 4.03 -4.07
C ARG A 3 3.99 5.39 -4.36
N ARG A 4 3.25 6.29 -5.05
CA ARG A 4 3.72 7.62 -5.44
C ARG A 4 3.85 8.59 -4.27
N PHE A 5 3.16 8.31 -3.17
CA PHE A 5 3.14 9.18 -2.00
C PHE A 5 4.23 8.81 -1.00
N VAL A 6 4.73 7.57 -1.03
CA VAL A 6 5.74 7.08 -0.10
C VAL A 6 7.14 7.39 -0.63
N GLN A 7 7.86 8.27 0.06
CA GLN A 7 9.24 8.59 -0.28
C GLN A 7 10.13 7.35 -0.16
N GLY A 8 10.93 7.08 -1.20
CA GLY A 8 11.85 5.94 -1.18
C GLY A 8 11.18 4.57 -1.29
N TYR A 9 9.88 4.50 -1.66
CA TYR A 9 9.11 3.26 -1.80
C TYR A 9 9.88 2.16 -2.53
N GLY A 10 10.51 2.49 -3.66
CA GLY A 10 11.28 1.52 -4.45
C GLY A 10 12.35 0.82 -3.64
N ARG A 11 13.12 1.55 -2.83
CA ARG A 11 14.19 0.97 -1.99
C ARG A 11 13.65 0.03 -0.92
N ILE A 12 12.54 0.38 -0.28
CA ILE A 12 11.90 -0.43 0.78
C ILE A 12 11.26 -1.69 0.16
N ALA A 13 10.65 -1.54 -1.03
CA ALA A 13 9.94 -2.61 -1.71
C ALA A 13 10.86 -3.57 -2.48
N THR A 14 12.08 -3.16 -2.88
CA THR A 14 13.03 -4.01 -3.63
C THR A 14 13.17 -5.43 -3.05
N PRO A 15 13.52 -5.62 -1.75
CA PRO A 15 13.66 -6.97 -1.18
C PRO A 15 12.36 -7.77 -1.23
N LEU A 16 11.20 -7.12 -1.10
CA LEU A 16 9.89 -7.77 -1.20
C LEU A 16 9.58 -8.19 -2.63
N THR A 17 9.88 -7.33 -3.62
CA THR A 17 9.68 -7.64 -5.04
C THR A 17 10.62 -8.75 -5.53
N ALA A 18 11.80 -8.90 -4.92
CA ALA A 18 12.71 -9.99 -5.22
C ALA A 18 12.11 -11.38 -4.91
N LEU A 19 11.21 -11.46 -3.90
CA LEU A 19 10.51 -12.71 -3.56
C LEU A 19 9.53 -13.18 -4.64
N LEU A 20 9.11 -12.29 -5.56
CA LEU A 20 8.19 -12.64 -6.65
C LEU A 20 8.89 -13.40 -7.78
N LYS A 21 10.22 -13.50 -7.75
CA LYS A 21 11.00 -14.30 -8.70
C LYS A 21 10.77 -15.79 -8.41
N LYS A 22 10.90 -16.60 -9.46
CA LYS A 22 10.77 -18.06 -9.37
C LYS A 22 11.70 -18.62 -8.27
N ASP A 23 11.16 -19.48 -7.41
CA ASP A 23 11.87 -20.18 -6.33
C ASP A 23 12.59 -19.27 -5.31
N ALA A 24 12.24 -17.98 -5.25
CA ALA A 24 12.90 -17.00 -4.39
C ALA A 24 12.14 -16.69 -3.08
N PHE A 25 10.98 -17.31 -2.85
CA PHE A 25 10.13 -16.96 -1.72
C PHE A 25 10.72 -17.44 -0.38
N ARG A 26 11.24 -16.50 0.40
CA ARG A 26 11.71 -16.66 1.78
C ARG A 26 11.24 -15.48 2.62
N TRP A 27 10.10 -15.64 3.27
CA TRP A 27 9.43 -14.52 3.94
C TRP A 27 10.19 -13.96 5.14
N THR A 28 10.77 -14.83 5.97
CA THR A 28 11.44 -14.46 7.23
C THR A 28 12.55 -13.44 7.03
N ASP A 29 13.31 -13.55 5.93
CA ASP A 29 14.48 -12.73 5.67
C ASP A 29 14.12 -11.28 5.34
N VAL A 30 12.89 -11.05 4.86
CA VAL A 30 12.42 -9.73 4.39
C VAL A 30 11.22 -9.19 5.17
N ALA A 31 10.72 -9.91 6.18
CA ALA A 31 9.55 -9.50 6.98
C ALA A 31 9.68 -8.08 7.53
N LYS A 32 10.87 -7.71 8.02
CA LYS A 32 11.14 -6.33 8.50
C LYS A 32 10.90 -5.24 7.45
N PHE A 33 11.16 -5.53 6.18
CA PHE A 33 10.93 -4.57 5.10
C PHE A 33 9.43 -4.43 4.79
N PHE A 34 8.65 -5.49 5.03
CA PHE A 34 7.20 -5.41 4.94
C PHE A 34 6.61 -4.55 6.06
N ASP A 35 7.13 -4.67 7.29
CA ASP A 35 6.71 -3.82 8.39
C ASP A 35 7.07 -2.35 8.16
N GLN A 36 8.30 -2.08 7.70
CA GLN A 36 8.70 -0.73 7.29
C GLN A 36 7.82 -0.18 6.18
N LEU A 37 7.42 -1.02 5.22
CA LEU A 37 6.54 -0.60 4.14
C LEU A 37 5.15 -0.23 4.66
N LYS A 38 4.57 -1.01 5.57
CA LYS A 38 3.29 -0.68 6.22
C LYS A 38 3.39 0.66 6.96
N GLU A 39 4.43 0.85 7.75
CA GLU A 39 4.63 2.08 8.52
C GLU A 39 4.79 3.29 7.60
N ALA A 40 5.60 3.19 6.55
CA ALA A 40 5.79 4.26 5.58
C ALA A 40 4.48 4.58 4.84
N MET A 41 3.67 3.57 4.51
CA MET A 41 2.37 3.76 3.86
C MET A 41 1.33 4.40 4.78
N CYS A 42 1.35 4.11 6.08
CA CYS A 42 0.41 4.67 7.06
C CYS A 42 0.82 6.07 7.55
N SER A 43 2.11 6.38 7.60
CA SER A 43 2.63 7.67 8.06
C SER A 43 2.66 8.73 6.96
N THR A 44 2.67 8.31 5.69
CA THR A 44 2.60 9.24 4.57
C THR A 44 1.24 9.92 4.56
N SER A 45 1.23 11.26 4.43
CA SER A 45 0.00 12.03 4.22
C SER A 45 -0.54 11.76 2.80
N ILE A 46 -1.29 10.66 2.67
CA ILE A 46 -2.05 10.30 1.47
C ILE A 46 -3.42 11.00 1.51
N LEU A 47 -3.88 11.38 2.71
CA LEU A 47 -5.17 12.01 2.94
C LEU A 47 -5.03 13.53 2.83
N ALA A 48 -5.46 14.07 1.69
CA ALA A 48 -5.75 15.50 1.59
C ALA A 48 -6.94 15.86 2.49
N THR A 49 -7.00 17.11 2.94
CA THR A 49 -8.19 17.61 3.64
C THR A 49 -9.40 17.53 2.69
N PRO A 50 -10.52 16.92 3.13
CA PRO A 50 -11.68 16.74 2.28
C PRO A 50 -12.26 18.10 1.90
N ASN A 51 -12.43 18.32 0.59
CA ASN A 51 -13.12 19.50 0.07
C ASN A 51 -14.56 19.14 -0.25
N PHE A 52 -15.47 19.49 0.65
CA PHE A 52 -16.90 19.18 0.54
C PHE A 52 -17.62 19.91 -0.61
N SER A 53 -16.97 20.88 -1.26
CA SER A 53 -17.49 21.51 -2.48
C SER A 53 -17.26 20.64 -3.73
N LYS A 54 -16.55 19.51 -3.62
CA LYS A 54 -16.30 18.56 -4.69
C LYS A 54 -16.99 17.24 -4.39
N ALA A 55 -17.36 16.51 -5.44
CA ALA A 55 -17.84 15.14 -5.31
C ALA A 55 -16.69 14.21 -4.88
N PHE A 56 -16.97 13.30 -3.96
CA PHE A 56 -16.06 12.22 -3.58
C PHE A 56 -16.30 11.01 -4.48
N ILE A 57 -15.23 10.32 -4.86
CA ILE A 57 -15.32 9.06 -5.60
C ILE A 57 -15.04 7.92 -4.62
N VAL A 58 -15.98 6.98 -4.53
CA VAL A 58 -15.82 5.78 -3.69
C VAL A 58 -15.61 4.58 -4.60
N GLU A 59 -14.44 3.96 -4.50
CA GLU A 59 -14.15 2.69 -5.14
C GLU A 59 -14.35 1.57 -4.12
N CYS A 60 -15.28 0.65 -4.41
CA CYS A 60 -15.59 -0.50 -3.57
C CYS A 60 -15.24 -1.79 -4.29
N ASP A 61 -14.68 -2.75 -3.57
CA ASP A 61 -14.50 -4.13 -4.04
C ASP A 61 -15.02 -5.10 -2.98
N ALA A 62 -15.66 -6.18 -3.43
CA ALA A 62 -16.30 -7.16 -2.56
C ALA A 62 -15.99 -8.58 -3.02
N LEU A 63 -15.62 -9.45 -2.08
CA LEU A 63 -15.43 -10.88 -2.35
C LEU A 63 -16.06 -11.71 -1.22
N GLY A 64 -17.12 -12.44 -1.57
CA GLY A 64 -17.88 -13.27 -0.63
C GLY A 64 -18.49 -12.44 0.49
N LEU A 65 -17.97 -12.61 1.72
CA LEU A 65 -18.43 -11.92 2.94
C LEU A 65 -17.59 -10.68 3.30
N ARG A 66 -16.66 -10.25 2.44
CA ARG A 66 -15.76 -9.12 2.71
C ARG A 66 -16.03 -7.96 1.77
N LEU A 67 -16.03 -6.76 2.31
CA LEU A 67 -16.16 -5.49 1.58
C LEU A 67 -14.97 -4.59 1.93
N GLY A 68 -14.33 -4.02 0.91
CA GLY A 68 -13.33 -2.97 1.05
C GLY A 68 -13.77 -1.74 0.26
N ALA A 69 -13.46 -0.55 0.77
CA ALA A 69 -13.73 0.71 0.09
C ALA A 69 -12.56 1.69 0.25
N VAL A 70 -12.31 2.48 -0.79
CA VAL A 70 -11.35 3.59 -0.80
C VAL A 70 -12.08 4.85 -1.26
N ILE A 71 -11.90 5.95 -0.52
CA ILE A 71 -12.44 7.26 -0.86
C ILE A 71 -11.31 8.10 -1.47
N MET A 72 -11.59 8.77 -2.58
CA MET A 72 -10.69 9.66 -3.31
C MET A 72 -11.28 11.04 -3.52
#